data_AF-A0AA41RNM9-F1
#
_entry.id   AF-A0AA41RNM9-F1
#
_cell.length_a   1.000
_cell.length_b   1.000
_cell.length_c   1.000
_cell.angle_alpha   90.00
_cell.angle_beta   90.00
_cell.angle_gamma   90.00
#
_symmetry.space_group_name_H-M   'P 1'
#
loop_
_entity.id
_entity.type
_entity.pdbx_description
1 polymer ?
#
loop_
_entity_poly.entity_id
_entity_poly.type
_entity_poly.pdbx_seq_one_letter_code
_entity_poly.pdbx_strand_id
1 'polypeptide(L)' 'MFTPAEMRSDVNLKTELKADVEEECVKLGPVELVKICENHPQGVVLVRFKDTKDAHKCIELMNGR' A
#
# COMPACT_ATOMS: atom_id res chain seq x y z
N MET A 1 -7.67 2.62 6.08
CA MET A 1 -7.95 2.87 4.64
C MET A 1 -8.37 4.33 4.46
N PHE A 2 -8.14 4.90 3.28
CA PHE A 2 -8.47 6.28 2.90
C PHE A 2 -9.70 6.35 2.00
N THR A 3 -10.33 7.51 1.92
CA THR A 3 -11.39 7.82 0.95
C THR A 3 -10.85 8.66 -0.21
N PRO A 4 -11.48 8.61 -1.39
CA PRO A 4 -11.13 9.50 -2.50
C PRO A 4 -11.28 11.00 -2.15
N ALA A 5 -12.11 11.35 -1.16
CA ALA A 5 -12.26 12.73 -0.71
C ALA A 5 -11.01 13.21 0.05
N GLU A 6 -10.49 12.40 0.97
CA GLU A 6 -9.25 12.69 1.70
C GLU A 6 -8.06 12.83 0.73
N MET A 7 -7.95 11.94 -0.26
CA MET A 7 -6.91 12.02 -1.30
C MET A 7 -7.00 13.28 -2.17
N ARG A 8 -8.18 13.88 -2.32
CA ARG A 8 -8.35 15.15 -3.06
C ARG A 8 -8.09 16.36 -2.19
N SER A 9 -8.38 16.26 -0.90
CA SER A 9 -8.19 17.35 0.06
C SER A 9 -6.74 17.53 0.49
N ASP A 10 -5.96 16.45 0.51
CA ASP A 10 -4.55 16.49 0.88
C ASP A 10 -3.66 15.92 -0.25
N VAL A 11 -2.84 16.81 -0.83
CA VAL A 11 -1.94 16.48 -1.93
C VAL A 11 -0.73 15.64 -1.48
N ASN A 12 -0.38 15.68 -0.19
CA ASN A 12 0.76 14.94 0.37
C ASN A 12 0.36 13.53 0.79
N LEU A 13 -0.90 13.33 1.18
CA LEU A 13 -1.41 12.04 1.68
C LEU A 13 -1.08 10.86 0.76
N LYS A 14 -1.12 11.05 -0.57
CA LYS A 14 -0.75 10.01 -1.53
C LYS A 14 0.71 9.59 -1.40
N THR A 15 1.61 10.56 -1.23
CA THR A 15 3.05 10.32 -1.14
C THR A 15 3.42 9.75 0.22
N GLU A 16 2.82 10.26 1.29
CA GLU A 16 3.00 9.77 2.66
C GLU A 16 2.51 8.32 2.78
N LEU A 17 1.27 8.04 2.37
CA LEU A 17 0.73 6.68 2.40
C LEU A 17 1.55 5.70 1.56
N LYS A 18 2.05 6.15 0.40
CA LYS A 18 2.93 5.33 -0.42
C LYS A 18 4.22 5.01 0.33
N ALA A 19 4.85 6.01 0.94
CA ALA A 19 6.10 5.84 1.69
C ALA A 19 5.91 4.91 2.89
N ASP A 20 4.84 5.09 3.67
CA ASP A 20 4.54 4.26 4.83
C ASP A 20 4.32 2.79 4.44
N VAL A 21 3.51 2.55 3.39
CA VAL A 21 3.26 1.19 2.88
C VAL A 21 4.56 0.59 2.33
N GLU A 22 5.37 1.36 1.62
CA GLU A 22 6.63 0.89 1.08
C GLU A 22 7.59 0.51 2.22
N GLU A 23 7.74 1.34 3.25
CA GLU A 23 8.59 1.08 4.42
C GLU A 23 8.17 -0.19 5.17
N GLU A 24 6.88 -0.38 5.41
CA GLU A 24 6.38 -1.58 6.09
C GLU A 24 6.57 -2.84 5.24
N CYS A 25 6.30 -2.76 3.93
CA CYS A 25 6.42 -3.90 3.04
C CYS A 25 7.87 -4.32 2.77
N VAL A 26 8.84 -3.38 2.70
CA VAL A 26 10.25 -3.75 2.50
C VAL A 26 10.84 -4.54 3.67
N LYS A 27 10.25 -4.45 4.87
CA LYS A 27 10.63 -5.28 6.04
C LYS A 27 10.33 -6.76 5.81
N LEU A 28 9.40 -7.07 4.90
CA LEU A 28 8.98 -8.44 4.58
C LEU A 28 9.76 -9.05 3.42
N GLY A 29 10.20 -8.22 2.48
CA GLY A 29 10.97 -8.63 1.30
C GLY A 29 11.08 -7.53 0.25
N PRO A 30 11.85 -7.76 -0.82
CA PRO A 30 12.06 -6.75 -1.85
C PRO A 30 10.75 -6.42 -2.60
N VAL A 31 10.32 -5.16 -2.48
CA VAL A 31 9.16 -4.61 -3.18
C VAL A 31 9.56 -4.13 -4.58
N GLU A 32 8.74 -4.43 -5.56
CA GLU A 32 8.89 -4.00 -6.95
C GLU A 32 7.99 -2.81 -7.29
N LEU A 33 6.81 -2.72 -6.70
CA LEU A 33 5.87 -1.62 -6.96
C LEU A 33 4.94 -1.39 -5.77
N VAL A 34 4.76 -0.14 -5.38
CA VAL A 34 3.64 0.33 -4.55
C VAL A 34 2.83 1.34 -5.35
N LYS A 35 1.52 1.09 -5.48
CA LYS A 35 0.59 1.96 -6.20
C LYS A 35 -0.65 2.24 -5.36
N ILE A 36 -0.89 3.52 -5.10
CA ILE A 36 -2.11 4.01 -4.46
C ILE A 36 -3.19 4.20 -5.53
N CYS A 37 -4.35 3.56 -5.37
CA CYS A 37 -5.51 3.74 -6.25
C CYS A 37 -6.40 4.87 -5.72
N GLU A 38 -5.98 6.11 -5.91
CA GLU A 38 -6.62 7.33 -5.38
C GLU A 38 -8.12 7.48 -5.72
N ASN A 39 -8.56 6.93 -6.85
CA ASN A 39 -9.96 6.97 -7.31
C ASN A 39 -10.78 5.75 -6.92
N HIS A 40 -10.20 4.75 -6.24
CA HIS A 40 -10.95 3.56 -5.86
C HIS A 40 -11.80 3.87 -4.61
N PRO A 41 -13.12 3.61 -4.64
CA PRO A 41 -14.03 4.00 -3.55
C PRO A 41 -13.71 3.35 -2.20
N GLN A 42 -13.03 2.21 -2.21
CA GLN A 42 -12.60 1.49 -1.00
C GLN A 42 -11.17 1.82 -0.54
N GLY A 43 -10.47 2.77 -1.17
CA GLY A 43 -9.11 3.15 -0.74
C GLY A 43 -8.07 2.05 -0.94
N VAL A 44 -7.98 1.50 -2.15
CA VAL A 44 -7.13 0.34 -2.47
C VAL A 44 -5.67 0.75 -2.66
N VAL A 45 -4.77 -0.09 -2.14
CA VAL A 45 -3.33 -0.03 -2.39
C VAL A 45 -2.87 -1.35 -3.00
N LEU A 46 -2.07 -1.28 -4.07
CA LEU A 46 -1.43 -2.42 -4.71
C LEU A 46 0.04 -2.46 -4.33
N VAL A 47 0.48 -3.59 -3.79
CA VAL A 47 1.88 -3.87 -3.51
C VAL A 47 2.29 -5.09 -4.32
N ARG A 48 3.37 -4.99 -5.10
CA ARG A 48 3.98 -6.09 -5.84
C ARG A 48 5.35 -6.36 -5.26
N PHE A 49 5.57 -7.58 -4.79
CA PHE A 49 6.88 -8.08 -4.36
C PHE A 49 7.61 -8.75 -5.52
N LYS A 50 8.95 -8.82 -5.46
CA LYS A 50 9.74 -9.61 -6.41
C LYS A 50 9.53 -11.11 -6.22
N ASP A 51 9.36 -11.54 -4.97
CA ASP A 51 9.19 -12.93 -4.60
C ASP A 51 7.78 -13.21 -4.07
N THR A 52 7.13 -14.25 -4.60
CA THR A 52 5.78 -14.66 -4.19
C THR A 52 5.71 -15.06 -2.71
N LYS A 53 6.80 -15.56 -2.14
CA LYS A 53 6.87 -15.94 -0.71
C LYS A 53 6.69 -14.72 0.20
N ASP A 54 7.24 -13.58 -0.17
CA ASP A 54 7.16 -12.37 0.65
C ASP A 54 5.78 -11.70 0.52
N ALA A 55 5.16 -11.80 -0.66
CA ALA A 55 3.75 -11.44 -0.83
C ALA A 55 2.83 -12.26 0.08
N HIS A 56 3.04 -13.58 0.20
CA HIS A 56 2.24 -14.41 1.11
C HIS A 56 2.44 -14.01 2.58
N LYS A 57 3.68 -13.78 3.03
CA LYS A 57 3.93 -13.28 4.40
C LYS A 57 3.22 -11.95 4.65
N CYS A 58 3.21 -11.06 3.66
CA CYS A 58 2.51 -9.79 3.74
C CYS A 58 1.00 -9.98 3.93
N ILE A 59 0.39 -10.93 3.23
CA ILE A 59 -1.01 -11.28 3.41
C ILE A 59 -1.24 -11.82 4.83
N GLU A 60 -0.43 -12.75 5.31
CA GLU A 60 -0.59 -13.33 6.65
C GLU A 60 -0.51 -12.28 7.76
N LEU A 61 0.34 -11.25 7.60
CA LEU A 61 0.55 -10.21 8.60
C LEU A 61 -0.45 -9.05 8.50
N MET A 62 -0.88 -8.68 7.28
CA MET A 62 -1.70 -7.49 7.04
C MET A 62 -3.18 -7.78 6.78
N ASN A 63 -3.56 -9.03 6.50
CA ASN A 63 -4.96 -9.36 6.23
C ASN A 63 -5.82 -9.25 7.49
N GLY A 64 -6.95 -8.53 7.38
CA GLY A 64 -7.92 -8.36 8.48
C GLY A 64 -7.62 -7.24 9.47
N ARG A 65 -6.67 -6.35 9.15
CA ARG A 65 -6.38 -5.10 9.88
C ARG A 65 -6.91 -3.90 9.12
#